data_AF-A0A7D9J0G1-F1
#
_entry.id   AF-A0A7D9J0G1-F1
#
_cell.length_a   1.000
_cell.length_b   1.000
_cell.length_c   1.000
_cell.angle_alpha   90.00
_cell.angle_beta   90.00
_cell.angle_gamma   90.00
#
_symmetry.space_group_name_H-M   'P 1'
#
loop_
_entity.id
_entity.type
_entity.pdbx_description
1 polymer ?
#
loop_
_entity_poly.entity_id
_entity_poly.type
_entity_poly.pdbx_seq_one_letter_code
_entity_poly.pdbx_strand_id
1 'polypeptide(L)'
;MKTSRDLFARLLILSKTREINLKELLSYSLSDYPLSLATVNGASLVKTAKAKMFEILEECLYITSKCKCHLLTTGSSPNDCVLHHEVPELQCDHEEADTRLLLHSNHAAKTHDTIIARTPDTDVFLLCIAMRRTIGKKLLVMVGTGNRFRITDTSAISDVLGQELCSCLLGFHAVSGCDSTSVFCGKGKAKPWKILQDNRDFVQSFCDLGKSSTLSQDLVMSLNVFVCLLYGDKSSKTIDECR
;
A
#
# COMPACT_ATOMS: atom_id res chain seq x y z
N MET A 1 7.05 26.17 -0.97
CA MET A 1 8.00 27.24 -0.57
C MET A 1 7.57 28.65 -0.97
N LYS A 2 6.92 28.89 -2.13
CA LYS A 2 6.45 30.25 -2.49
C LYS A 2 5.31 30.76 -1.58
N THR A 3 4.37 29.89 -1.20
CA THR A 3 3.17 30.23 -0.42
C THR A 3 3.47 30.60 1.04
N SER A 4 4.51 30.02 1.64
CA SER A 4 4.90 30.25 3.04
C SER A 4 5.69 31.54 3.27
N ARG A 5 6.50 31.99 2.30
CA ARG A 5 7.08 33.35 2.32
C ARG A 5 5.98 34.42 2.28
N ASP A 6 4.94 34.16 1.51
CA ASP A 6 3.82 35.10 1.34
C ASP A 6 3.02 35.26 2.64
N LEU A 7 2.88 34.18 3.43
CA LEU A 7 2.23 34.24 4.74
C LEU A 7 3.03 35.08 5.75
N PHE A 8 4.35 34.86 5.86
CA PHE A 8 5.20 35.64 6.75
C PHE A 8 5.28 37.11 6.35
N ALA A 9 5.35 37.40 5.04
CA ALA A 9 5.30 38.76 4.53
C ALA A 9 3.97 39.44 4.86
N ARG A 10 2.83 38.75 4.70
CA ARG A 10 1.49 39.27 5.05
C ARG A 10 1.33 39.49 6.55
N LEU A 11 1.88 38.63 7.41
CA LEU A 11 1.90 38.79 8.87
C LEU A 11 2.72 40.01 9.32
N LEU A 12 3.89 40.23 8.70
CA LEU A 12 4.73 41.41 8.95
C LEU A 12 4.09 42.71 8.46
N ILE A 13 3.33 42.66 7.36
CA ILE A 13 2.57 43.81 6.88
C ILE A 13 1.43 44.12 7.86
N LEU A 14 0.67 43.11 8.27
CA LEU A 14 -0.45 43.26 9.22
C LEU A 14 -0.02 43.82 10.57
N SER A 15 1.13 43.40 11.10
CA SER A 15 1.65 43.95 12.36
C SER A 15 2.05 45.42 12.23
N LYS A 16 2.63 45.80 11.09
CA LYS A 16 3.04 47.19 10.81
C LYS A 16 1.86 48.11 10.50
N THR A 17 0.79 47.61 9.89
CA THR A 17 -0.39 48.42 9.53
C THR A 17 -1.36 48.61 10.68
N ARG A 18 -1.38 47.73 11.69
CA ARG A 18 -2.36 47.76 12.80
C ARG A 18 -1.74 48.01 14.19
N GLU A 19 -0.46 48.37 14.26
CA GLU A 19 0.31 48.54 15.51
C GLU A 19 0.20 47.33 16.46
N ILE A 20 0.02 46.13 15.91
CA ILE A 20 -0.12 44.92 16.72
C ILE A 20 1.28 44.44 17.11
N ASN A 21 1.51 44.28 18.40
CA ASN A 21 2.78 43.78 18.92
C ASN A 21 3.04 42.35 18.38
N LEU A 22 4.07 42.20 17.55
CA LEU A 22 4.47 40.92 16.97
C LEU A 22 4.72 39.83 18.02
N LYS A 23 5.20 40.21 19.21
CA LYS A 23 5.46 39.29 20.32
C LYS A 23 4.17 38.74 20.92
N GLU A 24 3.09 39.54 20.90
CA GLU A 24 1.75 39.15 21.35
C GLU A 24 1.00 38.36 20.27
N LEU A 25 1.12 38.73 19.00
CA LEU A 25 0.53 38.00 17.86
C LEU A 25 1.05 36.55 17.76
N LEU A 26 2.34 36.33 18.06
CA LEU A 26 2.97 35.01 18.09
C LEU A 26 2.73 34.25 19.40
N SER A 27 2.15 34.90 20.42
CA SER A 27 1.86 34.28 21.72
C SER A 27 0.53 33.51 21.75
N TYR A 28 -0.38 33.79 20.82
CA TYR A 28 -1.62 33.03 20.63
C TYR A 28 -1.38 31.84 19.70
N SER A 29 -0.73 30.81 20.23
CA SER A 29 -0.58 29.49 19.58
C SER A 29 -1.89 28.70 19.71
N LEU A 30 -2.62 28.53 18.59
CA LEU A 30 -3.54 27.42 18.43
C LEU A 30 -2.75 26.27 17.78
N SER A 31 -2.33 25.32 18.61
CA SER A 31 -1.49 24.13 18.31
C SER A 31 -0.03 24.45 17.94
N ASP A 32 0.92 23.77 18.60
CA ASP A 32 2.33 24.18 18.72
C ASP A 32 3.04 24.53 17.41
N TYR A 33 2.72 23.93 16.27
CA TYR A 33 3.11 24.46 14.97
C TYR A 33 2.13 23.96 13.91
N PRO A 34 1.84 24.74 12.84
CA PRO A 34 1.10 24.20 11.70
C PRO A 34 1.85 22.98 11.13
N LEU A 35 1.12 21.96 10.65
CA LEU A 35 1.70 20.72 10.08
C LEU A 35 2.68 20.93 8.90
N SER A 36 2.75 22.16 8.37
CA SER A 36 3.81 22.58 7.43
C SER A 36 5.18 22.79 8.10
N LEU A 37 5.23 22.90 9.42
CA LEU A 37 6.38 23.27 10.24
C LEU A 37 6.73 22.25 11.33
N ALA A 38 5.83 21.36 11.77
CA ALA A 38 6.17 20.26 12.69
C ALA A 38 5.53 18.91 12.30
N THR A 39 6.11 17.82 12.79
CA THR A 39 5.57 16.46 12.61
C THR A 39 4.40 16.17 13.56
N VAL A 40 3.62 15.14 13.24
CA VAL A 40 2.44 14.68 14.02
C VAL A 40 2.76 14.27 15.47
N ASN A 41 4.03 14.04 15.79
CA ASN A 41 4.47 13.71 17.15
C ASN A 41 4.95 14.96 17.94
N GLY A 42 4.80 16.16 17.40
CA GLY A 42 5.08 17.44 18.08
C GLY A 42 6.56 17.74 18.39
N ALA A 43 7.47 16.78 18.20
CA ALA A 43 8.84 16.86 18.72
C ALA A 43 9.87 17.50 17.78
N SER A 44 9.57 17.72 16.49
CA SER A 44 10.57 18.16 15.52
C SER A 44 9.99 19.02 14.40
N LEU A 45 10.74 20.07 14.03
CA LEU A 45 10.45 20.90 12.87
C LEU A 45 10.45 20.05 11.59
N VAL A 46 9.66 20.41 10.57
CA VAL A 46 9.62 19.68 9.28
C VAL A 46 10.99 19.75 8.60
N LYS A 47 11.80 18.74 8.87
CA LYS A 47 13.06 18.41 8.21
C LYS A 47 12.80 18.16 6.72
N THR A 48 13.76 18.55 5.86
CA THR A 48 13.73 18.23 4.42
C THR A 48 13.59 16.72 4.22
N ALA A 49 13.06 16.26 3.07
CA ALA A 49 12.95 14.83 2.77
C ALA A 49 14.28 14.09 2.97
N LYS A 50 15.41 14.75 2.69
CA LYS A 50 16.77 14.29 2.99
C LYS A 50 17.03 14.12 4.49
N ALA A 51 16.69 15.10 5.33
CA ALA A 51 16.91 15.01 6.77
C ALA A 51 15.96 14.03 7.49
N LYS A 52 14.73 13.84 6.98
CA LYS A 52 13.85 12.73 7.41
C LYS A 52 14.33 11.37 6.95
N MET A 53 14.90 11.29 5.74
CA MET A 53 15.60 10.10 5.27
C MET A 53 16.76 9.77 6.21
N PHE A 54 17.55 10.75 6.66
CA PHE A 54 18.58 10.52 7.67
C PHE A 54 18.04 10.03 9.02
N GLU A 55 16.91 10.52 9.52
CA GLU A 55 16.25 9.98 10.73
C GLU A 55 15.70 8.55 10.52
N ILE A 56 15.20 8.20 9.33
CA ILE A 56 14.76 6.81 9.03
C ILE A 56 15.98 5.89 8.82
N LEU A 57 17.08 6.45 8.32
CA LEU A 57 18.38 5.79 8.20
C LEU A 57 19.08 5.61 9.57
N GLU A 58 18.59 6.22 10.66
CA GLU A 58 19.25 6.15 11.98
C GLU A 58 19.31 4.74 12.58
N GLU A 59 18.65 3.73 11.98
CA GLU A 59 18.76 2.34 12.44
C GLU A 59 19.12 1.34 11.31
N CYS A 60 18.38 1.29 10.20
CA CYS A 60 18.63 0.31 9.12
C CYS A 60 17.93 0.66 7.79
N LEU A 61 18.60 0.41 6.65
CA LEU A 61 18.03 0.52 5.30
C LEU A 61 18.34 -0.71 4.46
N TYR A 62 17.29 -1.32 3.92
CA TYR A 62 17.42 -2.39 2.94
C TYR A 62 17.38 -1.83 1.51
N ILE A 63 18.32 -2.27 0.67
CA ILE A 63 18.40 -1.91 -0.74
C ILE A 63 18.48 -3.20 -1.56
N THR A 64 17.56 -3.36 -2.51
CA THR A 64 17.55 -4.48 -3.44
C THR A 64 18.19 -4.09 -4.77
N SER A 65 19.05 -4.95 -5.31
CA SER A 65 19.62 -4.81 -6.64
C SER A 65 19.66 -6.16 -7.34
N LYS A 66 18.89 -6.29 -8.44
CA LYS A 66 18.66 -7.57 -9.12
C LYS A 66 18.20 -8.64 -8.13
N CYS A 67 18.91 -9.76 -8.03
CA CYS A 67 18.57 -10.82 -7.11
C CYS A 67 18.99 -10.57 -5.65
N LYS A 68 19.88 -9.60 -5.40
CA LYS A 68 20.50 -9.39 -4.10
C LYS A 68 19.78 -8.35 -3.25
N CYS A 69 19.84 -8.53 -1.94
CA CYS A 69 19.39 -7.55 -0.96
C CYS A 69 20.56 -7.19 -0.04
N HIS A 70 20.71 -5.90 0.24
CA HIS A 70 21.79 -5.33 1.04
C HIS A 70 21.19 -4.52 2.17
N LEU A 71 21.69 -4.72 3.39
CA LEU A 71 21.35 -3.91 4.54
C LEU A 71 22.49 -2.93 4.82
N LEU A 72 22.11 -1.66 4.87
CA LEU A 72 22.93 -0.54 5.30
C LEU A 72 22.53 -0.15 6.72
N THR A 73 23.50 -0.05 7.62
CA THR A 73 23.29 0.37 9.01
C THR A 73 24.26 1.49 9.33
N THR A 74 23.85 2.43 10.20
CA THR A 74 24.75 3.47 10.69
C THR A 74 25.79 2.85 11.63
N GLY A 75 27.03 3.34 11.58
CA GLY A 75 28.02 2.99 12.60
C GLY A 75 27.65 3.56 13.98
N SER A 76 28.39 3.17 15.01
CA SER A 76 28.09 3.52 16.40
C SER A 76 28.28 5.00 16.71
N SER A 77 29.04 5.73 15.87
CA SER A 77 29.28 7.17 15.98
C SER A 77 28.85 7.93 14.71
N PRO A 78 28.49 9.23 14.81
CA PRO A 78 28.07 10.04 13.65
C PRO A 78 29.10 10.19 12.52
N ASN A 79 30.38 9.92 12.81
CA ASN A 79 31.48 9.96 11.84
C ASN A 79 31.87 8.56 11.32
N ASP A 80 31.21 7.51 11.78
CA ASP A 80 31.51 6.16 11.33
C ASP A 80 30.97 5.95 9.91
N CYS A 81 31.68 5.13 9.14
CA CYS A 81 31.20 4.69 7.84
C CYS A 81 29.89 3.89 7.99
N VAL A 82 29.02 4.01 6.99
CA VAL A 82 27.85 3.13 6.87
C VAL A 82 28.33 1.68 6.73
N LEU A 83 27.84 0.81 7.61
CA LEU A 83 28.09 -0.61 7.56
C LEU A 83 27.20 -1.26 6.51
N HIS A 84 27.76 -2.18 5.74
CA HIS A 84 27.08 -2.89 4.65
C HIS A 84 27.19 -4.39 4.84
N HIS A 85 26.07 -5.10 4.67
CA HIS A 85 26.06 -6.55 4.56
C HIS A 85 24.99 -7.02 3.58
N GLU A 86 25.23 -8.16 2.92
CA GLU A 86 24.22 -8.84 2.12
C GLU A 86 23.26 -9.58 3.06
N VAL A 87 21.98 -9.64 2.70
CA VAL A 87 20.92 -10.32 3.46
C VAL A 87 20.37 -11.47 2.62
N PRO A 88 20.96 -12.68 2.73
CA PRO A 88 20.57 -13.83 1.90
C PRO A 88 19.10 -14.22 2.02
N GLU A 89 18.48 -13.98 3.18
CA GLU A 89 17.06 -14.26 3.43
C GLU A 89 16.11 -13.39 2.59
N LEU A 90 16.62 -12.30 2.03
CA LEU A 90 15.90 -11.36 1.18
C LEU A 90 16.36 -11.44 -0.29
N GLN A 91 17.17 -12.45 -0.64
CA GLN A 91 17.54 -12.72 -2.01
C GLN A 91 16.33 -13.31 -2.77
N CYS A 92 15.94 -12.70 -3.90
CA CYS A 92 14.84 -13.18 -4.73
C CYS A 92 14.98 -12.72 -6.19
N ASP A 93 14.43 -13.48 -7.13
CA ASP A 93 14.40 -13.16 -8.57
C ASP A 93 13.15 -12.38 -9.00
N HIS A 94 12.27 -12.01 -8.07
CA HIS A 94 11.04 -11.25 -8.34
C HIS A 94 11.33 -9.99 -9.16
N GLU A 95 10.67 -9.78 -10.28
CA GLU A 95 10.93 -8.59 -11.10
C GLU A 95 10.36 -7.31 -10.46
N GLU A 96 9.16 -7.40 -9.88
CA GLU A 96 8.38 -6.24 -9.43
C GLU A 96 8.66 -5.82 -7.98
N ALA A 97 8.47 -4.53 -7.69
CA ALA A 97 8.77 -3.94 -6.38
C ALA A 97 7.73 -4.30 -5.29
N ASP A 98 6.50 -4.54 -5.68
CA ASP A 98 5.37 -4.90 -4.83
C ASP A 98 5.54 -6.28 -4.16
N THR A 99 5.94 -7.29 -4.92
CA THR A 99 6.21 -8.65 -4.43
C THR A 99 7.46 -8.67 -3.55
N ARG A 100 8.49 -7.86 -3.90
CA ARG A 100 9.65 -7.63 -3.02
C ARG A 100 9.23 -6.97 -1.71
N LEU A 101 8.35 -5.97 -1.74
CA LEU A 101 7.83 -5.34 -0.52
C LEU A 101 7.16 -6.36 0.42
N LEU A 102 6.41 -7.32 -0.12
CA LEU A 102 5.81 -8.41 0.68
C LEU A 102 6.85 -9.37 1.26
N LEU A 103 7.89 -9.72 0.49
CA LEU A 103 9.02 -10.52 1.00
C LEU A 103 9.71 -9.81 2.18
N HIS A 104 9.97 -8.52 2.04
CA HIS A 104 10.52 -7.68 3.11
C HIS A 104 9.59 -7.58 4.31
N SER A 105 8.28 -7.49 4.08
CA SER A 105 7.27 -7.47 5.14
C SER A 105 7.27 -8.78 5.94
N ASN A 106 7.37 -9.92 5.24
CA ASN A 106 7.47 -11.23 5.87
C ASN A 106 8.79 -11.43 6.63
N HIS A 107 9.89 -10.88 6.13
CA HIS A 107 11.16 -10.86 6.85
C HIS A 107 11.09 -10.01 8.13
N ALA A 108 10.54 -8.79 8.03
CA ALA A 108 10.37 -7.89 9.17
C ALA A 108 9.46 -8.51 10.26
N ALA A 109 8.44 -9.28 9.87
CA ALA A 109 7.54 -10.00 10.76
C ALA A 109 8.23 -11.03 11.68
N LYS A 110 9.46 -11.45 11.36
CA LYS A 110 10.26 -12.33 12.23
C LYS A 110 10.71 -11.65 13.52
N THR A 111 10.91 -10.34 13.49
CA THR A 111 11.45 -9.54 14.61
C THR A 111 10.50 -8.46 15.09
N HIS A 112 9.50 -8.08 14.29
CA HIS A 112 8.55 -7.02 14.60
C HIS A 112 7.11 -7.54 14.58
N ASP A 113 6.32 -7.12 15.57
CA ASP A 113 4.91 -7.50 15.65
C ASP A 113 3.99 -6.67 14.73
N THR A 114 4.47 -5.51 14.29
CA THR A 114 3.73 -4.60 13.41
C THR A 114 4.61 -4.15 12.25
N ILE A 115 4.09 -4.28 11.03
CA ILE A 115 4.69 -3.87 9.77
C ILE A 115 3.81 -2.80 9.14
N ILE A 116 4.42 -1.72 8.66
CA ILE A 116 3.74 -0.66 7.93
C ILE A 116 4.25 -0.65 6.48
N ALA A 117 3.43 -1.14 5.56
CA ALA A 117 3.69 -1.03 4.13
C ALA A 117 3.22 0.34 3.65
N ARG A 118 4.15 1.20 3.23
CA ARG A 118 3.81 2.50 2.63
C ARG A 118 3.80 2.37 1.12
N THR A 119 2.64 2.56 0.52
CA THR A 119 2.46 2.42 -0.92
C THR A 119 1.33 3.34 -1.42
N PRO A 120 1.51 4.07 -2.52
CA PRO A 120 0.41 4.74 -3.20
C PRO A 120 -0.39 3.78 -4.08
N ASP A 121 0.11 2.55 -4.29
CA ASP A 121 -0.40 1.57 -5.24
C ASP A 121 -1.54 0.72 -4.64
N THR A 122 -2.61 0.56 -5.42
CA THR A 122 -3.79 -0.21 -5.02
C THR A 122 -3.57 -1.72 -5.15
N ASP A 123 -2.70 -2.14 -6.07
CA ASP A 123 -2.41 -3.56 -6.31
C ASP A 123 -1.57 -4.10 -5.14
N VAL A 124 -0.61 -3.31 -4.67
CA VAL A 124 0.13 -3.57 -3.41
C VAL A 124 -0.82 -3.65 -2.21
N PHE A 125 -1.85 -2.79 -2.15
CA PHE A 125 -2.83 -2.83 -1.06
C PHE A 125 -3.63 -4.13 -1.05
N LEU A 126 -4.07 -4.60 -2.22
CA LEU A 126 -4.74 -5.90 -2.37
C LEU A 126 -3.83 -7.07 -2.02
N LEU A 127 -2.58 -7.03 -2.50
CA LEU A 127 -1.54 -8.00 -2.15
C LEU A 127 -1.31 -8.09 -0.64
N CYS A 128 -1.28 -6.95 0.06
CA CYS A 128 -1.16 -6.92 1.53
C CYS A 128 -2.35 -7.60 2.23
N ILE A 129 -3.58 -7.41 1.74
CA ILE A 129 -4.77 -8.07 2.30
C ILE A 129 -4.69 -9.59 2.06
N ALA A 130 -4.35 -10.00 0.84
CA ALA A 130 -4.26 -11.41 0.47
C ALA A 130 -3.15 -12.16 1.25
N MET A 131 -2.00 -11.52 1.42
CA MET A 131 -0.82 -12.12 2.06
C MET A 131 -0.78 -11.94 3.59
N ARG A 132 -1.82 -11.33 4.18
CA ARG A 132 -1.88 -11.06 5.62
C ARG A 132 -1.64 -12.30 6.47
N ARG A 133 -2.27 -13.42 6.11
CA ARG A 133 -2.11 -14.70 6.84
C ARG A 133 -0.70 -15.25 6.74
N THR A 134 -0.10 -15.16 5.56
CA THR A 134 1.28 -15.60 5.31
C THR A 134 2.26 -14.80 6.16
N ILE A 135 2.06 -13.49 6.29
CA ILE A 135 2.91 -12.61 7.10
C ILE A 135 2.72 -12.89 8.61
N GLY A 136 1.53 -13.29 9.04
CA GLY A 136 1.27 -13.75 10.41
C GLY A 136 1.37 -12.69 11.51
N LYS A 137 1.67 -11.43 11.16
CA LYS A 137 1.82 -10.28 12.06
C LYS A 137 0.89 -9.13 11.65
N LYS A 138 0.85 -8.06 12.45
CA LYS A 138 0.00 -6.90 12.16
C LYS A 138 0.54 -6.15 10.95
N LEU A 139 -0.20 -6.19 9.84
CA LEU A 139 0.17 -5.50 8.60
C LEU A 139 -0.75 -4.30 8.38
N LEU A 140 -0.17 -3.11 8.46
CA LEU A 140 -0.84 -1.84 8.19
C LEU A 140 -0.40 -1.33 6.82
N VAL A 141 -1.32 -0.79 6.04
CA VAL A 141 -1.00 -0.15 4.75
C VAL A 141 -1.26 1.35 4.85
N MET A 142 -0.22 2.13 4.60
CA MET A 142 -0.30 3.58 4.49
C MET A 142 -0.51 3.97 3.04
N VAL A 143 -1.72 4.44 2.72
CA VAL A 143 -2.13 4.89 1.38
C VAL A 143 -2.26 6.42 1.31
N GLY A 144 -2.03 6.99 0.14
CA GLY A 144 -2.16 8.44 -0.13
C GLY A 144 -0.84 9.21 -0.20
N THR A 145 -0.91 10.46 -0.65
CA THR A 145 0.26 11.31 -0.93
C THR A 145 0.26 12.59 -0.10
N GLY A 146 1.47 13.08 0.22
CA GLY A 146 1.66 14.30 1.01
C GLY A 146 1.05 14.20 2.41
N ASN A 147 0.26 15.22 2.79
CA ASN A 147 -0.40 15.29 4.10
C ASN A 147 -1.76 14.59 4.14
N ARG A 148 -2.22 13.99 3.03
CA ARG A 148 -3.48 13.26 2.92
C ARG A 148 -3.18 11.77 2.79
N PHE A 149 -2.69 11.18 3.88
CA PHE A 149 -2.50 9.74 3.96
C PHE A 149 -3.48 9.13 4.97
N ARG A 150 -3.80 7.86 4.77
CA ARG A 150 -4.57 7.05 5.71
C ARG A 150 -3.79 5.77 5.98
N ILE A 151 -3.79 5.35 7.24
CA ILE A 151 -3.28 4.03 7.63
C ILE A 151 -4.47 3.12 7.79
N THR A 152 -4.43 1.98 7.10
CA THR A 152 -5.50 1.00 7.06
C THR A 152 -4.99 -0.32 7.62
N ASP A 153 -5.72 -0.90 8.56
CA ASP A 153 -5.40 -2.23 9.11
C ASP A 153 -5.98 -3.31 8.20
N THR A 154 -5.10 -4.15 7.66
CA THR A 154 -5.53 -5.29 6.82
C THR A 154 -6.30 -6.34 7.61
N SER A 155 -6.12 -6.43 8.94
CA SER A 155 -6.92 -7.32 9.80
C SER A 155 -8.37 -6.92 9.78
N ALA A 156 -8.66 -5.64 10.04
CA ALA A 156 -10.03 -5.16 10.09
C ALA A 156 -10.76 -5.38 8.75
N ILE A 157 -10.04 -5.30 7.63
CA ILE A 157 -10.60 -5.61 6.31
C ILE A 157 -10.85 -7.12 6.17
N SER A 158 -9.89 -7.94 6.58
CA SER A 158 -10.02 -9.40 6.52
C SER A 158 -11.17 -9.91 7.38
N ASP A 159 -11.38 -9.30 8.55
CA ASP A 159 -12.49 -9.62 9.46
C ASP A 159 -13.85 -9.31 8.83
N VAL A 160 -13.95 -8.19 8.08
CA VAL A 160 -15.18 -7.79 7.38
C VAL A 160 -15.44 -8.63 6.13
N LEU A 161 -14.40 -8.89 5.33
CA LEU A 161 -14.53 -9.67 4.09
C LEU A 161 -14.73 -11.16 4.37
N GLY A 162 -14.22 -11.65 5.49
CA GLY A 162 -14.14 -13.07 5.79
C GLY A 162 -13.03 -13.74 4.97
N GLN A 163 -12.56 -14.87 5.50
CA GLN A 163 -11.36 -15.50 4.97
C GLN A 163 -11.48 -15.92 3.50
N GLU A 164 -12.62 -16.50 3.16
CA GLU A 164 -12.87 -17.10 1.86
C GLU A 164 -12.70 -16.07 0.72
N LEU A 165 -13.21 -14.86 0.94
CA LEU A 165 -13.05 -13.77 -0.01
C LEU A 165 -11.63 -13.25 -0.05
N CYS A 166 -10.96 -13.13 1.11
CA CYS A 166 -9.54 -12.75 1.14
C CYS A 166 -8.66 -13.69 0.31
N SER A 167 -8.91 -15.02 0.36
CA SER A 167 -8.15 -15.99 -0.43
C SER A 167 -8.41 -15.91 -1.93
N CYS A 168 -9.55 -15.37 -2.36
CA CYS A 168 -9.90 -15.28 -3.77
C CYS A 168 -9.55 -13.92 -4.40
N LEU A 169 -9.12 -12.93 -3.61
CA LEU A 169 -8.89 -11.54 -4.07
C LEU A 169 -7.90 -11.46 -5.23
N LEU A 170 -6.81 -12.23 -5.21
CA LEU A 170 -5.80 -12.17 -6.26
C LEU A 170 -6.33 -12.73 -7.59
N GLY A 171 -6.96 -13.90 -7.56
CA GLY A 171 -7.59 -14.47 -8.76
C GLY A 171 -8.72 -13.58 -9.29
N PHE A 172 -9.54 -13.02 -8.40
CA PHE A 172 -10.58 -12.06 -8.77
C PHE A 172 -9.99 -10.80 -9.40
N HIS A 173 -8.92 -10.24 -8.83
CA HIS A 173 -8.27 -9.04 -9.33
C HIS A 173 -7.67 -9.27 -10.73
N ALA A 174 -7.01 -10.41 -10.94
CA ALA A 174 -6.46 -10.81 -12.24
C ALA A 174 -7.54 -10.96 -13.32
N VAL A 175 -8.69 -11.56 -13.01
CA VAL A 175 -9.79 -11.74 -13.99
C VAL A 175 -10.55 -10.44 -14.24
N SER A 176 -10.77 -9.63 -13.19
CA SER A 176 -11.52 -8.37 -13.30
C SER A 176 -10.66 -7.18 -13.80
N GLY A 177 -9.40 -7.42 -14.18
CA GLY A 177 -8.46 -6.45 -14.76
C GLY A 177 -7.41 -5.92 -13.77
N CYS A 178 -6.14 -6.16 -14.00
CA CYS A 178 -5.00 -5.58 -13.27
C CYS A 178 -4.04 -4.89 -14.25
N ASP A 179 -2.84 -4.51 -13.81
CA ASP A 179 -1.83 -3.92 -14.72
C ASP A 179 -1.49 -4.83 -15.91
N SER A 180 -1.60 -6.15 -15.75
CA SER A 180 -1.34 -7.13 -16.82
C SER A 180 -2.59 -7.61 -17.58
N THR A 181 -3.80 -7.28 -17.11
CA THR A 181 -5.05 -7.77 -17.73
C THR A 181 -6.06 -6.65 -17.95
N SER A 182 -6.71 -6.64 -19.11
CA SER A 182 -7.74 -5.63 -19.38
C SER A 182 -9.00 -5.85 -18.55
N VAL A 183 -9.70 -4.75 -18.26
CA VAL A 183 -11.05 -4.79 -17.69
C VAL A 183 -12.05 -5.21 -18.75
N PHE A 184 -13.09 -5.97 -18.37
CA PHE A 184 -14.19 -6.34 -19.25
C PHE A 184 -14.95 -5.09 -19.76
N CYS A 185 -15.31 -5.09 -21.05
CA CYS A 185 -15.91 -3.93 -21.71
C CYS A 185 -17.20 -3.46 -21.01
N GLY A 186 -17.20 -2.21 -20.53
CA GLY A 186 -18.31 -1.61 -19.81
C GLY A 186 -18.56 -2.19 -18.41
N LYS A 187 -17.65 -3.01 -17.86
CA LYS A 187 -17.80 -3.66 -16.55
C LYS A 187 -16.64 -3.30 -15.61
N GLY A 188 -16.77 -2.22 -14.85
CA GLY A 188 -15.84 -1.94 -13.74
C GLY A 188 -15.96 -2.94 -12.59
N LYS A 189 -14.96 -3.01 -11.70
CA LYS A 189 -14.81 -4.04 -10.65
C LYS A 189 -15.99 -4.19 -9.67
N ALA A 190 -16.81 -3.15 -9.49
CA ALA A 190 -17.97 -3.20 -8.60
C ALA A 190 -19.02 -4.24 -9.03
N LYS A 191 -19.27 -4.38 -10.35
CA LYS A 191 -20.24 -5.35 -10.86
C LYS A 191 -19.79 -6.81 -10.68
N PRO A 192 -18.60 -7.24 -11.15
CA PRO A 192 -18.14 -8.61 -10.92
C PRO A 192 -17.97 -8.91 -9.42
N TRP A 193 -17.60 -7.92 -8.60
CA TRP A 193 -17.54 -8.10 -7.15
C TRP A 193 -18.92 -8.46 -6.57
N LYS A 194 -19.96 -7.71 -6.95
CA LYS A 194 -21.32 -8.02 -6.53
C LYS A 194 -21.77 -9.41 -6.98
N ILE A 195 -21.46 -9.80 -8.21
CA ILE A 195 -21.79 -11.15 -8.71
C ILE A 195 -21.10 -12.23 -7.89
N LEU A 196 -19.82 -12.05 -7.54
CA LEU A 196 -19.08 -12.97 -6.68
C LEU A 196 -19.69 -13.06 -5.27
N GLN A 197 -20.15 -11.94 -4.71
CA GLN A 197 -20.82 -11.92 -3.41
C GLN A 197 -22.17 -12.67 -3.46
N ASP A 198 -22.93 -12.48 -4.54
CA ASP A 198 -24.24 -13.11 -4.74
C ASP A 198 -24.14 -14.59 -5.14
N ASN A 199 -23.00 -15.04 -5.67
CA ASN A 199 -22.78 -16.39 -6.19
C ASN A 199 -21.47 -16.97 -5.65
N ARG A 200 -21.52 -17.50 -4.42
CA ARG A 200 -20.33 -17.97 -3.69
C ARG A 200 -19.64 -19.18 -4.32
N ASP A 201 -20.31 -19.91 -5.20
CA ASP A 201 -19.73 -21.06 -5.93
C ASP A 201 -18.49 -20.67 -6.76
N PHE A 202 -18.39 -19.41 -7.20
CA PHE A 202 -17.22 -18.92 -7.93
C PHE A 202 -16.02 -18.60 -7.03
N VAL A 203 -16.20 -18.45 -5.72
CA VAL A 203 -15.11 -18.09 -4.79
C VAL A 203 -13.99 -19.12 -4.86
N GLN A 204 -14.33 -20.40 -4.88
CA GLN A 204 -13.35 -21.48 -5.01
C GLN A 204 -12.61 -21.40 -6.35
N SER A 205 -13.30 -21.10 -7.45
CA SER A 205 -12.66 -20.91 -8.76
C SER A 205 -11.64 -19.77 -8.74
N PHE A 206 -11.97 -18.63 -8.14
CA PHE A 206 -11.02 -17.53 -7.98
C PHE A 206 -9.89 -17.83 -6.99
N CYS A 207 -10.11 -18.69 -5.99
CA CYS A 207 -9.05 -19.15 -5.10
C CYS A 207 -8.07 -20.07 -5.84
N ASP A 208 -8.57 -20.92 -6.73
CA ASP A 208 -7.76 -21.91 -7.44
C ASP A 208 -6.98 -21.31 -8.62
N LEU A 209 -7.44 -20.16 -9.11
CA LEU A 209 -6.74 -19.40 -10.13
C LEU A 209 -5.38 -18.91 -9.62
N GLY A 210 -4.30 -19.40 -10.25
CA GLY A 210 -2.92 -19.08 -9.88
C GLY A 210 -2.26 -20.06 -8.91
N LYS A 211 -2.95 -21.12 -8.45
CA LYS A 211 -2.34 -22.18 -7.63
C LYS A 211 -1.54 -23.22 -8.43
N SER A 212 -1.78 -23.30 -9.74
CA SER A 212 -1.14 -24.23 -10.66
C SER A 212 -0.65 -23.49 -11.90
N SER A 213 0.40 -23.99 -12.53
CA SER A 213 0.88 -23.50 -13.83
C SER A 213 -0.07 -23.85 -14.98
N THR A 214 -0.96 -24.82 -14.78
CA THR A 214 -1.99 -25.24 -15.73
C THR A 214 -3.39 -24.98 -15.20
N LEU A 215 -4.29 -24.59 -16.09
CA LEU A 215 -5.71 -24.40 -15.76
C LEU A 215 -6.48 -25.68 -16.06
N SER A 216 -7.27 -26.15 -15.09
CA SER A 216 -8.18 -27.28 -15.33
C SER A 216 -9.35 -26.84 -16.21
N GLN A 217 -9.92 -27.78 -16.97
CA GLN A 217 -11.10 -27.51 -17.80
C GLN A 217 -12.28 -27.03 -16.96
N ASP A 218 -12.48 -27.60 -15.77
CA ASP A 218 -13.54 -27.21 -14.85
C ASP A 218 -13.38 -25.75 -14.35
N LEU A 219 -12.14 -25.34 -14.06
CA LEU A 219 -11.84 -23.97 -13.66
C LEU A 219 -12.13 -22.99 -14.80
N VAL A 220 -11.69 -23.32 -16.02
CA VAL A 220 -11.96 -22.50 -17.21
C VAL A 220 -13.46 -22.40 -17.47
N MET A 221 -14.20 -23.51 -17.37
CA MET A 221 -15.64 -23.53 -17.56
C MET A 221 -16.36 -22.67 -16.50
N SER A 222 -15.98 -22.80 -15.24
CA SER A 222 -16.55 -21.99 -14.14
C SER A 222 -16.31 -20.49 -14.36
N LEU A 223 -15.10 -20.10 -14.76
CA LEU A 223 -14.78 -18.69 -15.07
C LEU A 223 -15.51 -18.19 -16.32
N ASN A 224 -15.73 -19.03 -17.33
CA ASN A 224 -16.55 -18.67 -18.49
C ASN A 224 -18.00 -18.38 -18.08
N VAL A 225 -18.60 -19.25 -17.26
CA VAL A 225 -19.95 -19.04 -16.71
C VAL A 225 -20.01 -17.73 -15.92
N PHE A 226 -19.03 -17.44 -15.07
CA PHE A 226 -18.95 -16.17 -14.36
C PHE A 226 -18.97 -14.95 -15.30
N VAL A 227 -18.23 -15.02 -16.41
CA VAL A 227 -18.21 -13.94 -17.42
C VAL A 227 -19.56 -13.84 -18.15
N CYS A 228 -20.21 -14.94 -18.47
CA CYS A 228 -21.57 -14.93 -19.04
C CYS A 228 -22.54 -14.19 -18.12
N LEU A 229 -22.54 -14.54 -16.82
CA LEU A 229 -23.34 -13.85 -15.80
C LEU A 229 -22.99 -12.36 -15.70
N LEU A 230 -21.71 -12.00 -15.86
CA LEU A 230 -21.27 -10.60 -15.85
C LEU A 230 -21.92 -9.77 -16.96
N TYR A 231 -22.17 -10.36 -18.12
CA TYR A 231 -22.88 -9.73 -19.23
C TYR A 231 -24.40 -9.89 -19.16
N GLY A 232 -24.91 -10.65 -18.20
CA GLY A 232 -26.35 -10.82 -17.95
C GLY A 232 -26.95 -12.09 -18.55
N ASP A 233 -26.11 -12.94 -19.14
CA ASP A 233 -26.51 -14.25 -19.64
C ASP A 233 -26.41 -15.29 -18.51
N LYS A 234 -27.52 -15.94 -18.20
CA LYS A 234 -27.63 -16.94 -17.13
C LYS A 234 -27.66 -18.39 -17.66
N SER A 235 -27.66 -18.55 -18.97
CA SER A 235 -27.87 -19.83 -19.66
C SER A 235 -26.59 -20.36 -20.31
N SER A 236 -25.80 -19.47 -20.89
CA SER A 236 -24.59 -19.84 -21.63
C SER A 236 -23.51 -20.36 -20.68
N LYS A 237 -22.77 -21.37 -21.15
CA LYS A 237 -21.65 -21.96 -20.41
C LYS A 237 -20.30 -21.49 -20.92
N THR A 238 -20.27 -20.93 -22.13
CA THR A 238 -19.06 -20.40 -22.75
C THR A 238 -19.29 -18.96 -23.19
N ILE A 239 -18.21 -18.17 -23.20
CA ILE A 239 -18.28 -16.79 -23.69
C ILE A 239 -18.63 -16.75 -25.18
N ASP A 240 -18.26 -17.78 -25.95
CA ASP A 240 -18.58 -17.88 -27.39
C ASP A 240 -20.09 -18.09 -27.64
N GLU A 241 -20.82 -18.63 -26.67
CA GLU A 241 -22.28 -18.76 -26.71
C GLU A 241 -22.99 -17.44 -26.37
N CYS A 242 -22.34 -16.54 -25.61
CA CYS A 242 -22.88 -15.22 -25.28
C CYS A 242 -22.88 -14.30 -26.51
N ARG A 243 -24.05 -13.82 -26.92
CA ARG A 243 -24.23 -12.81 -27.98
C ARG A 243 -24.66 -11.46 -27.43
#